data_AF-R3U9T9-F1
#
_entry.id   AF-R3U9T9-F1
#
_cell.length_a   1.000
_cell.length_b   1.000
_cell.length_c   1.000
_cell.angle_alpha   90.00
_cell.angle_beta   90.00
_cell.angle_gamma   90.00
#
_symmetry.space_group_name_H-M   'P 1'
#
loop_
_entity.id
_entity.type
_entity.pdbx_description
1 polymer ?
#
loop_
_entity_poly.entity_id
_entity_poly.type
_entity_poly.pdbx_seq_one_letter_code
_entity_poly.pdbx_strand_id
1 'polypeptide(L)'
;MREKSIHFNECKRNQWSSWLLASASFFPAMAATKIAEKYYVDGGYRNNIPVDIALENGATECIIVDVKGPGITKPVKIPATTSYVVLQTPWTMGAVLLFDGTRSTKNIQLGYLETMKVLGQQYLGYWYTLDETLASLEAFQQKFFAFVEVTYHIKLWASLEQKNKICKKLRRVYRDRVYTENIGMVLIELLAKNQEISASKLYKIQDLVEILQKSGQVKTNLAETIGMISVQEWLKKYYEDYFLLSDKQQLSLMNNLLDADEQEKPQRLAFLLDKVPAQVLQILMKEFILQGVEE
;
A
#
# COMPACT_ATOMS: atom_id res chain seq x y z
N MET A 1 -22.48 13.27 -22.89
CA MET A 1 -22.99 13.19 -21.51
C MET A 1 -22.70 14.50 -20.80
N ARG A 2 -23.70 15.10 -20.13
CA ARG A 2 -23.54 16.32 -19.31
C ARG A 2 -23.64 15.92 -17.84
N GLU A 3 -22.77 16.46 -17.01
CA GLU A 3 -22.82 16.28 -15.56
C GLU A 3 -24.09 16.94 -14.99
N LYS A 4 -24.70 16.31 -13.99
CA LYS A 4 -25.87 16.86 -13.28
C LYS A 4 -25.70 16.63 -11.79
N SER A 5 -25.50 17.71 -11.04
CA SER A 5 -25.51 17.68 -9.58
C SER A 5 -26.95 17.69 -9.06
N ILE A 6 -27.20 16.90 -8.00
CA ILE A 6 -28.51 16.75 -7.38
C ILE A 6 -28.35 16.90 -5.87
N HIS A 7 -29.01 17.92 -5.30
CA HIS A 7 -29.07 18.09 -3.85
C HIS A 7 -30.29 17.35 -3.30
N PHE A 8 -30.06 16.34 -2.45
CA PHE A 8 -31.13 15.43 -1.99
C PHE A 8 -32.24 16.14 -1.21
N ASN A 9 -31.90 17.20 -0.45
CA ASN A 9 -32.87 17.96 0.33
C ASN A 9 -33.86 18.76 -0.54
N GLU A 10 -33.51 19.03 -1.81
CA GLU A 10 -34.39 19.70 -2.77
C GLU A 10 -35.26 18.71 -3.56
N CYS A 11 -34.95 17.41 -3.46
CA CYS A 11 -35.66 16.37 -4.18
C CYS A 11 -36.85 15.83 -3.39
N LYS A 12 -37.90 15.41 -4.10
CA LYS A 12 -38.99 14.65 -3.50
C LYS A 12 -38.45 13.33 -2.97
N ARG A 13 -38.79 12.95 -1.73
CA ARG A 13 -38.29 11.73 -1.07
C ARG A 13 -38.50 10.45 -1.89
N ASN A 14 -39.61 10.35 -2.61
CA ASN A 14 -39.91 9.20 -3.47
C ASN A 14 -39.00 9.08 -4.71
N GLN A 15 -38.17 10.08 -5.00
CA GLN A 15 -37.19 10.06 -6.10
C GLN A 15 -35.77 9.75 -5.62
N TRP A 16 -35.51 9.71 -4.31
CA TRP A 16 -34.17 9.51 -3.77
C TRP A 16 -33.55 8.18 -4.21
N SER A 17 -34.33 7.10 -4.16
CA SER A 17 -33.87 5.78 -4.62
C SER A 17 -33.50 5.78 -6.11
N SER A 18 -34.27 6.48 -6.94
CA SER A 18 -33.97 6.61 -8.37
C SER A 18 -32.68 7.40 -8.61
N TRP A 19 -32.45 8.50 -7.87
CA TRP A 19 -31.21 9.27 -8.00
C TRP A 19 -29.97 8.51 -7.51
N LEU A 20 -30.09 7.74 -6.42
CA LEU A 20 -29.02 6.84 -5.99
C LEU A 20 -28.73 5.76 -7.04
N LEU A 21 -29.77 5.13 -7.59
CA LEU A 21 -29.61 4.13 -8.64
C LEU A 21 -28.95 4.72 -9.89
N ALA A 22 -29.37 5.93 -10.30
CA ALA A 22 -28.76 6.65 -11.41
C ALA A 22 -27.26 6.91 -11.16
N SER A 23 -26.90 7.36 -9.97
CA SER A 23 -25.49 7.61 -9.60
C SER A 23 -24.64 6.34 -9.59
N ALA A 24 -25.24 5.17 -9.35
CA ALA A 24 -24.56 3.87 -9.36
C ALA A 24 -24.69 3.11 -10.71
N SER A 25 -25.37 3.67 -11.71
CA SER A 25 -25.64 3.00 -12.98
C SER A 25 -24.42 3.03 -13.90
N PHE A 26 -23.47 2.11 -13.68
CA PHE A 26 -22.25 1.95 -14.45
C PHE A 26 -22.52 1.30 -15.83
N PHE A 27 -23.05 2.09 -16.76
CA PHE A 27 -23.33 1.67 -18.14
C PHE A 27 -22.04 1.27 -18.89
N PRO A 28 -22.03 0.27 -19.79
CA PRO A 28 -23.12 -0.62 -20.17
C PRO A 28 -23.31 -1.83 -19.25
N ALA A 29 -22.46 -2.00 -18.23
CA ALA A 29 -22.56 -3.14 -17.32
C ALA A 29 -23.86 -3.11 -16.48
N MET A 30 -24.36 -1.91 -16.20
CA MET A 30 -25.67 -1.66 -15.58
C MET A 30 -26.55 -0.80 -16.50
N ALA A 31 -27.86 -1.04 -16.47
CA ALA A 31 -28.81 -0.26 -17.26
C ALA A 31 -28.83 1.21 -16.79
N ALA A 32 -28.98 2.15 -17.74
CA ALA A 32 -29.18 3.55 -17.41
C ALA A 32 -30.52 3.74 -16.68
N THR A 33 -30.53 4.59 -15.65
CA THR A 33 -31.74 4.85 -14.87
C THR A 33 -32.57 5.95 -15.53
N LYS A 34 -33.84 5.68 -15.83
CA LYS A 34 -34.77 6.68 -16.35
C LYS A 34 -35.45 7.41 -15.18
N ILE A 35 -35.31 8.74 -15.12
CA ILE A 35 -35.98 9.58 -14.12
C ILE A 35 -36.76 10.66 -14.87
N ALA A 36 -38.08 10.67 -14.67
CA ALA A 36 -39.02 11.30 -15.60
C ALA A 36 -38.76 10.80 -17.02
N GLU A 37 -38.30 11.65 -17.94
CA GLU A 37 -38.06 11.31 -19.36
C GLU A 37 -36.58 11.36 -19.76
N LYS A 38 -35.66 11.40 -18.80
CA LYS A 38 -34.21 11.46 -19.06
C LYS A 38 -33.51 10.23 -18.51
N TYR A 39 -32.55 9.72 -19.26
CA TYR A 39 -31.66 8.65 -18.84
C TYR A 39 -30.42 9.23 -18.15
N TYR A 40 -30.05 8.60 -17.04
CA TYR A 40 -28.91 8.97 -16.24
C TYR A 40 -28.02 7.74 -16.04
N VAL A 41 -26.73 7.99 -15.95
CA VAL A 41 -25.66 7.00 -15.70
C VAL A 41 -24.75 7.54 -14.62
N ASP A 42 -23.85 6.69 -14.13
CA ASP A 42 -22.87 7.00 -13.09
C ASP A 42 -22.10 8.32 -13.36
N GLY A 43 -21.93 9.11 -12.30
CA GLY A 43 -21.16 10.35 -12.31
C GLY A 43 -19.66 10.16 -12.55
N GLY A 44 -19.11 8.96 -12.30
CA GLY A 44 -17.71 8.61 -12.55
C GLY A 44 -17.25 8.85 -13.98
N TYR A 45 -18.17 8.93 -14.96
CA TYR A 45 -17.88 9.32 -16.34
C TYR A 45 -17.44 10.78 -16.53
N ARG A 46 -17.62 11.63 -15.52
CA ARG A 46 -17.31 13.07 -15.58
C ARG A 46 -16.58 13.58 -14.35
N ASN A 47 -17.03 13.15 -13.17
CA ASN A 47 -16.56 13.68 -11.90
C ASN A 47 -16.65 12.60 -10.81
N ASN A 48 -15.62 11.74 -10.75
CA ASN A 48 -15.57 10.60 -9.82
C ASN A 48 -15.36 11.03 -8.36
N ILE A 49 -14.73 12.18 -8.13
CA ILE A 49 -14.47 12.73 -6.80
C ILE A 49 -14.93 14.20 -6.83
N PRO A 50 -16.21 14.49 -6.53
CA PRO A 50 -16.83 15.80 -6.75
C PRO A 50 -16.47 16.83 -5.67
N VAL A 51 -15.16 17.11 -5.51
CA VAL A 51 -14.64 18.10 -4.56
C VAL A 51 -15.11 19.51 -4.91
N ASP A 52 -15.19 19.83 -6.20
CA ASP A 52 -15.69 21.12 -6.70
C ASP A 52 -17.12 21.38 -6.25
N ILE A 53 -17.98 20.37 -6.31
CA ILE A 53 -19.37 20.48 -5.84
C ILE A 53 -19.38 20.78 -4.33
N ALA A 54 -18.55 20.11 -3.53
CA ALA A 54 -18.46 20.40 -2.10
C ALA A 54 -18.02 21.85 -1.81
N LEU A 55 -17.01 22.34 -2.54
CA LEU A 55 -16.49 23.71 -2.41
C LEU A 55 -17.53 24.76 -2.83
N GLU A 56 -18.23 24.55 -3.95
CA GLU A 56 -19.30 25.42 -4.43
C GLU A 56 -20.46 25.51 -3.43
N ASN A 57 -20.68 24.46 -2.63
CA ASN A 57 -21.63 24.43 -1.53
C ASN A 57 -21.07 25.00 -0.20
N GLY A 58 -19.90 25.64 -0.23
CA GLY A 58 -19.34 26.36 0.92
C GLY A 58 -18.51 25.51 1.88
N ALA A 59 -18.06 24.31 1.48
CA ALA A 59 -17.17 23.51 2.31
C ALA A 59 -15.83 24.22 2.56
N THR A 60 -15.50 24.46 3.83
CA THR A 60 -14.21 25.03 4.26
C THR A 60 -13.19 23.95 4.64
N GLU A 61 -13.67 22.72 4.85
CA GLU A 61 -12.85 21.56 5.19
C GLU A 61 -13.32 20.35 4.39
N CYS A 62 -12.39 19.56 3.85
CA CYS A 62 -12.70 18.42 2.98
C CYS A 62 -11.94 17.15 3.40
N ILE A 63 -12.67 16.08 3.71
CA ILE A 63 -12.11 14.73 3.80
C ILE A 63 -12.41 14.01 2.48
N ILE A 64 -11.38 13.84 1.66
CA ILE A 64 -11.49 13.28 0.32
C ILE A 64 -11.13 11.79 0.40
N VAL A 65 -12.09 10.90 0.16
CA VAL A 65 -11.85 9.45 0.14
C VAL A 65 -11.70 9.00 -1.31
N ASP A 66 -10.48 8.65 -1.72
CA ASP A 66 -10.20 8.14 -3.06
C ASP A 66 -10.01 6.62 -3.02
N VAL A 67 -11.01 5.91 -3.53
CA VAL A 67 -11.00 4.45 -3.64
C VAL A 67 -10.34 3.94 -4.92
N LYS A 68 -9.77 4.83 -5.75
CA LYS A 68 -9.15 4.52 -7.05
C LYS A 68 -10.07 3.72 -7.98
N GLY A 69 -11.36 4.03 -7.91
CA GLY A 69 -12.35 3.50 -8.84
C GLY A 69 -12.11 3.99 -10.28
N PRO A 70 -12.65 3.29 -11.29
CA PRO A 70 -12.58 3.70 -12.67
C PRO A 70 -13.44 4.95 -12.87
N GLY A 71 -12.93 5.89 -13.63
CA GLY A 71 -13.64 7.13 -13.90
C GLY A 71 -12.69 8.27 -14.16
N ILE A 72 -13.27 9.44 -14.40
CA ILE A 72 -12.54 10.68 -14.60
C ILE A 72 -12.63 11.48 -13.30
N THR A 73 -11.50 11.65 -12.64
CA THR A 73 -11.36 12.61 -11.54
C THR A 73 -11.16 13.99 -12.15
N LYS A 74 -12.16 14.86 -12.02
CA LYS A 74 -12.09 16.24 -12.49
C LYS A 74 -10.99 16.97 -11.72
N PRO A 75 -10.08 17.71 -12.39
CA PRO A 75 -9.10 18.51 -11.68
C PRO A 75 -9.79 19.69 -10.99
N VAL A 76 -9.62 19.81 -9.67
CA VAL A 76 -10.21 20.86 -8.85
C VAL A 76 -9.10 21.65 -8.16
N LYS A 77 -9.13 22.98 -8.30
CA LYS A 77 -8.24 23.86 -7.54
C LYS A 77 -8.87 24.15 -6.18
N ILE A 78 -8.39 23.46 -5.16
CA ILE A 78 -8.82 23.70 -3.78
C ILE A 78 -8.24 25.06 -3.32
N PRO A 79 -9.08 26.01 -2.83
CA PRO A 79 -8.60 27.29 -2.31
C PRO A 79 -7.62 27.11 -1.15
N ALA A 80 -6.64 28.01 -1.02
CA ALA A 80 -5.67 27.97 0.08
C ALA A 80 -6.32 28.16 1.47
N THR A 81 -7.53 28.72 1.51
CA THR A 81 -8.34 28.90 2.73
C THR A 81 -9.10 27.63 3.13
N THR A 82 -9.10 26.59 2.29
CA THR A 82 -9.79 25.33 2.56
C THR A 82 -8.78 24.28 3.01
N SER A 83 -8.98 23.72 4.19
CA SER A 83 -8.20 22.59 4.67
C SER A 83 -8.70 21.30 4.01
N TYR A 84 -7.81 20.43 3.56
CA TYR A 84 -8.22 19.14 3.04
C TYR A 84 -7.25 18.03 3.41
N VAL A 85 -7.78 16.82 3.43
CA VAL A 85 -7.02 15.59 3.63
C VAL A 85 -7.51 14.54 2.64
N VAL A 86 -6.58 13.80 2.07
CA VAL A 86 -6.90 12.71 1.13
C VAL A 86 -6.65 11.38 1.84
N LEU A 87 -7.69 10.57 1.93
CA LEU A 87 -7.66 9.20 2.44
C LEU A 87 -7.64 8.25 1.25
N GLN A 88 -6.56 7.47 1.14
CA GLN A 88 -6.37 6.55 0.04
C GLN A 88 -5.46 5.40 0.48
N THR A 89 -5.83 4.17 0.14
CA THR A 89 -4.97 3.01 0.39
C THR A 89 -3.92 2.84 -0.72
N PRO A 90 -2.70 2.36 -0.41
CA PRO A 90 -1.75 1.94 -1.43
C PRO A 90 -2.05 0.54 -1.98
N TRP A 91 -2.93 -0.22 -1.31
CA TRP A 91 -3.36 -1.56 -1.76
C TRP A 91 -4.38 -1.48 -2.88
N THR A 92 -4.39 -2.53 -3.70
CA THR A 92 -5.49 -2.77 -4.61
C THR A 92 -6.74 -3.15 -3.82
N MET A 93 -7.89 -2.58 -4.18
CA MET A 93 -9.18 -2.96 -3.63
C MET A 93 -9.96 -3.92 -4.54
N GLY A 94 -9.38 -4.28 -5.68
CA GLY A 94 -9.96 -5.21 -6.65
C GLY A 94 -10.51 -4.49 -7.87
N ALA A 95 -10.93 -5.26 -8.86
CA ALA A 95 -11.59 -4.72 -10.03
C ALA A 95 -13.03 -4.29 -9.70
N VAL A 96 -13.58 -3.40 -10.54
CA VAL A 96 -14.99 -3.04 -10.46
C VAL A 96 -15.88 -4.22 -10.83
N LEU A 97 -17.04 -4.28 -10.17
CA LEU A 97 -17.99 -5.40 -10.25
C LEU A 97 -17.40 -6.74 -9.80
N LEU A 98 -16.33 -6.72 -8.98
CA LEU A 98 -15.84 -7.89 -8.26
C LEU A 98 -16.66 -8.08 -6.97
N PHE A 99 -17.70 -8.91 -7.06
CA PHE A 99 -18.60 -9.18 -5.93
C PHE A 99 -18.09 -10.36 -5.10
N ASP A 100 -17.21 -10.07 -4.14
CA ASP A 100 -16.73 -11.04 -3.15
C ASP A 100 -16.88 -10.50 -1.72
N GLY A 101 -17.56 -11.26 -0.86
CA GLY A 101 -17.84 -10.85 0.52
C GLY A 101 -16.58 -10.77 1.37
N THR A 102 -15.67 -11.73 1.23
CA THR A 102 -14.39 -11.74 1.96
C THR A 102 -13.53 -10.54 1.58
N ARG A 103 -13.41 -10.24 0.28
CA ARG A 103 -12.75 -9.04 -0.24
C ARG A 103 -13.37 -7.77 0.32
N SER A 104 -14.69 -7.67 0.27
CA SER A 104 -15.43 -6.48 0.73
C SER A 104 -15.15 -6.18 2.21
N THR A 105 -15.22 -7.18 3.07
CA THR A 105 -14.89 -7.05 4.51
C THR A 105 -13.45 -6.56 4.71
N LYS A 106 -12.49 -7.09 3.95
CA LYS A 106 -11.08 -6.67 4.04
C LYS A 106 -10.87 -5.24 3.55
N ASN A 107 -11.51 -4.84 2.45
CA ASN A 107 -11.45 -3.47 1.94
C ASN A 107 -12.02 -2.45 2.94
N ILE A 108 -13.13 -2.79 3.61
CA ILE A 108 -13.71 -1.95 4.68
C ILE A 108 -12.69 -1.79 5.81
N GLN A 109 -12.08 -2.89 6.26
CA GLN A 109 -11.07 -2.86 7.31
C GLN A 109 -9.82 -2.05 6.90
N LEU A 110 -9.37 -2.17 5.64
CA LEU A 110 -8.28 -1.36 5.10
C LEU A 110 -8.64 0.14 5.13
N GLY A 111 -9.85 0.52 4.68
CA GLY A 111 -10.31 1.90 4.72
C GLY A 111 -10.34 2.47 6.15
N TYR A 112 -10.79 1.67 7.11
CA TYR A 112 -10.75 2.04 8.53
C TYR A 112 -9.30 2.28 9.00
N LEU A 113 -8.39 1.34 8.75
CA LEU A 113 -7.00 1.44 9.20
C LEU A 113 -6.25 2.62 8.55
N GLU A 114 -6.46 2.89 7.26
CA GLU A 114 -5.89 4.07 6.59
C GLU A 114 -6.42 5.38 7.18
N THR A 115 -7.72 5.43 7.50
CA THR A 115 -8.33 6.58 8.17
C THR A 115 -7.68 6.81 9.55
N MET A 116 -7.45 5.74 10.31
CA MET A 116 -6.81 5.83 11.63
C MET A 116 -5.35 6.27 11.56
N LYS A 117 -4.59 5.88 10.53
CA LYS A 117 -3.22 6.38 10.31
C LYS A 117 -3.20 7.90 10.08
N VAL A 118 -4.11 8.40 9.23
CA VAL A 118 -4.09 9.80 8.81
C VAL A 118 -4.75 10.73 9.83
N LEU A 119 -5.93 10.38 10.34
CA LEU A 119 -6.70 11.23 11.25
C LEU A 119 -6.43 10.93 12.72
N GLY A 120 -6.22 9.67 13.07
CA GLY A 120 -5.96 9.25 14.45
C GLY A 120 -4.51 9.52 14.91
N GLN A 121 -3.57 9.60 13.97
CA GLN A 121 -2.13 9.89 14.19
C GLN A 121 -1.40 8.97 15.19
N GLN A 122 -2.02 7.87 15.59
CA GLN A 122 -1.48 6.91 16.56
C GLN A 122 -0.74 5.74 15.91
N TYR A 123 -0.93 5.54 14.60
CA TYR A 123 -0.37 4.40 13.87
C TYR A 123 0.63 4.83 12.82
N LEU A 124 1.61 3.97 12.59
CA LEU A 124 2.72 4.18 11.65
C LEU A 124 2.64 3.20 10.47
N GLY A 125 3.50 3.40 9.48
CA GLY A 125 3.59 2.53 8.29
C GLY A 125 2.92 3.10 7.04
N TYR A 126 3.35 2.59 5.89
CA TYR A 126 2.77 2.96 4.59
C TYR A 126 1.96 1.79 4.04
N TRP A 127 2.58 0.63 3.86
CA TRP A 127 1.90 -0.57 3.36
C TRP A 127 1.10 -1.26 4.46
N TYR A 128 1.52 -1.22 5.70
CA TYR A 128 0.81 -1.83 6.82
C TYR A 128 0.39 -0.74 7.80
N THR A 129 -0.40 -1.12 8.78
CA THR A 129 -0.76 -0.24 9.91
C THR A 129 -0.13 -0.83 11.15
N LEU A 130 0.83 -0.08 11.70
CA LEU A 130 1.65 -0.50 12.82
C LEU A 130 1.24 0.23 14.09
N ASP A 131 0.93 -0.52 15.14
CA ASP A 131 0.70 -0.02 16.50
C ASP A 131 2.03 0.01 17.26
N GLU A 132 2.87 0.98 16.87
CA GLU A 132 4.25 1.08 17.31
C GLU A 132 4.61 2.51 17.68
N THR A 133 5.58 2.63 18.58
CA THR A 133 6.19 3.91 18.92
C THR A 133 7.40 4.17 18.04
N LEU A 134 7.78 5.44 17.89
CA LEU A 134 9.05 5.77 17.21
C LEU A 134 10.26 5.14 17.92
N ALA A 135 10.24 5.10 19.26
CA ALA A 135 11.32 4.50 20.05
C ALA A 135 11.47 2.99 19.81
N SER A 136 10.37 2.24 19.72
CA SER A 136 10.42 0.80 19.43
C SER A 136 10.92 0.52 18.01
N LEU A 137 10.54 1.33 17.02
CA LEU A 137 11.07 1.25 15.66
C LEU A 137 12.58 1.56 15.60
N GLU A 138 13.02 2.59 16.32
CA GLU A 138 14.44 2.94 16.43
C GLU A 138 15.25 1.83 17.07
N ALA A 139 14.76 1.24 18.17
CA ALA A 139 15.41 0.11 18.84
C ALA A 139 15.52 -1.12 17.91
N PHE A 140 14.45 -1.48 17.22
CA PHE A 140 14.46 -2.57 16.23
C PHE A 140 15.48 -2.31 15.12
N GLN A 141 15.53 -1.08 14.60
CA GLN A 141 16.47 -0.71 13.56
C GLN A 141 17.94 -0.75 14.05
N GLN A 142 18.20 -0.31 15.28
CA GLN A 142 19.54 -0.36 15.86
C GLN A 142 20.03 -1.81 16.02
N LYS A 143 19.17 -2.73 16.48
CA LYS A 143 19.48 -4.16 16.54
C LYS A 143 19.82 -4.71 15.15
N PHE A 144 19.04 -4.34 14.14
CA PHE A 144 19.34 -4.72 12.75
C PHE A 144 20.70 -4.17 12.28
N PHE A 145 21.01 -2.90 12.53
CA PHE A 145 22.31 -2.34 12.15
C PHE A 145 23.49 -2.99 12.87
N ALA A 146 23.34 -3.27 14.17
CA ALA A 146 24.34 -4.00 14.95
C ALA A 146 24.56 -5.40 14.38
N PHE A 147 23.50 -6.12 14.00
CA PHE A 147 23.59 -7.41 13.33
C PHE A 147 24.40 -7.33 12.03
N VAL A 148 24.12 -6.33 11.18
CA VAL A 148 24.85 -6.17 9.90
C VAL A 148 26.33 -5.86 10.14
N GLU A 149 26.66 -5.03 11.13
CA GLU A 149 28.05 -4.68 11.46
C GLU A 149 28.82 -5.83 12.11
N VAL A 150 28.20 -6.57 13.03
CA VAL A 150 28.83 -7.68 13.77
C VAL A 150 29.02 -8.90 12.88
N THR A 151 27.97 -9.32 12.16
CA THR A 151 27.96 -10.55 11.37
C THR A 151 28.70 -10.41 10.05
N TYR A 152 28.56 -9.26 9.38
CA TYR A 152 29.08 -9.05 8.03
C TYR A 152 30.19 -8.01 7.92
N HIS A 153 30.53 -7.31 9.02
CA HIS A 153 31.51 -6.22 9.01
C HIS A 153 31.20 -5.11 7.99
N ILE A 154 29.91 -4.93 7.67
CA ILE A 154 29.44 -3.89 6.75
C ILE A 154 28.98 -2.69 7.57
N LYS A 155 29.72 -1.58 7.45
CA LYS A 155 29.27 -0.29 8.00
C LYS A 155 28.29 0.37 7.05
N LEU A 156 27.01 0.32 7.41
CA LEU A 156 25.99 1.12 6.74
C LEU A 156 26.25 2.61 7.03
N TRP A 157 25.89 3.47 6.06
CA TRP A 157 26.00 4.93 6.19
C TRP A 157 27.43 5.48 6.26
N ALA A 158 28.41 4.74 5.70
CA ALA A 158 29.81 5.13 5.70
C ALA A 158 30.07 6.48 5.02
N SER A 159 29.21 6.89 4.07
CA SER A 159 29.26 8.21 3.45
C SER A 159 27.88 8.79 3.18
N LEU A 160 27.80 10.13 3.07
CA LEU A 160 26.56 10.83 2.71
C LEU A 160 26.04 10.40 1.34
N GLU A 161 26.94 10.12 0.39
CA GLU A 161 26.59 9.63 -0.94
C GLU A 161 25.91 8.25 -0.87
N GLN A 162 26.50 7.32 -0.10
CA GLN A 162 25.94 5.99 0.11
C GLN A 162 24.55 6.09 0.74
N LYS A 163 24.41 6.90 1.81
CA LYS A 163 23.12 7.16 2.47
C LYS A 163 22.05 7.62 1.48
N ASN A 164 22.36 8.66 0.69
CA ASN A 164 21.42 9.21 -0.28
C ASN A 164 21.04 8.21 -1.37
N LYS A 165 22.01 7.41 -1.84
CA LYS A 165 21.79 6.38 -2.86
C LYS A 165 20.86 5.28 -2.37
N ILE A 166 21.08 4.77 -1.15
CA ILE A 166 20.24 3.76 -0.51
C ILE A 166 18.81 4.28 -0.33
N CYS A 167 18.63 5.44 0.33
CA CYS A 167 17.30 6.00 0.55
C CYS A 167 16.57 6.25 -0.78
N LYS A 168 17.24 6.77 -1.81
CA LYS A 168 16.65 6.99 -3.14
C LYS A 168 16.18 5.69 -3.79
N LYS A 169 16.95 4.62 -3.69
CA LYS A 169 16.59 3.30 -4.24
C LYS A 169 15.43 2.67 -3.46
N LEU A 170 15.47 2.72 -2.13
CA LEU A 170 14.38 2.23 -1.29
C LEU A 170 13.07 2.99 -1.54
N ARG A 171 13.09 4.33 -1.69
CA ARG A 171 11.88 5.11 -2.04
C ARG A 171 11.21 4.64 -3.32
N ARG A 172 11.99 4.22 -4.33
CA ARG A 172 11.43 3.74 -5.60
C ARG A 172 10.66 2.44 -5.43
N VAL A 173 11.18 1.52 -4.61
CA VAL A 173 10.54 0.22 -4.35
C VAL A 173 9.38 0.38 -3.37
N TYR A 174 9.58 1.16 -2.31
CA TYR A 174 8.61 1.39 -1.24
C TYR A 174 7.43 2.27 -1.66
N ARG A 175 7.63 3.19 -2.61
CA ARG A 175 6.63 4.15 -3.13
C ARG A 175 6.15 5.22 -2.15
N ASP A 176 6.84 5.37 -1.03
CA ASP A 176 6.66 6.49 -0.10
C ASP A 176 8.02 6.98 0.44
N ARG A 177 7.98 7.96 1.34
CA ARG A 177 9.14 8.61 1.97
C ARG A 177 9.95 7.60 2.79
N VAL A 178 11.22 7.50 2.41
CA VAL A 178 12.24 6.72 3.14
C VAL A 178 13.35 7.67 3.60
N TYR A 179 13.66 7.59 4.88
CA TYR A 179 14.74 8.29 5.58
C TYR A 179 15.65 7.26 6.25
N THR A 180 16.66 7.67 7.00
CA THR A 180 17.55 6.73 7.69
C THR A 180 16.92 6.13 8.94
N GLU A 181 15.98 6.85 9.54
CA GLU A 181 15.38 6.56 10.83
C GLU A 181 14.23 5.55 10.70
N ASN A 182 13.67 5.37 9.50
CA ASN A 182 12.53 4.48 9.25
C ASN A 182 12.86 3.27 8.36
N ILE A 183 14.13 2.97 8.10
CA ILE A 183 14.53 1.88 7.20
C ILE A 183 14.14 0.52 7.76
N GLY A 184 14.26 0.31 9.07
CA GLY A 184 13.81 -0.92 9.72
C GLY A 184 12.34 -1.21 9.41
N MET A 185 11.47 -0.19 9.57
CA MET A 185 10.05 -0.25 9.22
C MET A 185 9.81 -0.53 7.73
N VAL A 186 10.52 0.20 6.87
CA VAL A 186 10.39 0.05 5.40
C VAL A 186 10.74 -1.37 4.98
N LEU A 187 11.82 -1.94 5.51
CA LEU A 187 12.28 -3.28 5.17
C LEU A 187 11.32 -4.36 5.65
N ILE A 188 10.79 -4.26 6.88
CA ILE A 188 9.83 -5.25 7.39
C ILE A 188 8.51 -5.21 6.61
N GLU A 189 8.00 -4.02 6.25
CA GLU A 189 6.81 -3.90 5.42
C GLU A 189 7.03 -4.45 4.00
N LEU A 190 8.20 -4.21 3.41
CA LEU A 190 8.54 -4.78 2.08
C LEU A 190 8.62 -6.30 2.13
N LEU A 191 9.24 -6.87 3.17
CA LEU A 191 9.29 -8.32 3.37
C LEU A 191 7.89 -8.91 3.56
N ALA A 192 7.07 -8.30 4.43
CA ALA A 192 5.70 -8.74 4.68
C ALA A 192 4.85 -8.70 3.39
N LYS A 193 5.02 -7.64 2.60
CA LYS A 193 4.35 -7.49 1.30
C LYS A 193 4.81 -8.55 0.29
N ASN A 194 6.10 -8.86 0.24
CA ASN A 194 6.64 -9.89 -0.65
C ASN A 194 6.12 -11.30 -0.32
N GLN A 195 5.80 -11.54 0.95
CA GLN A 195 5.19 -12.79 1.45
C GLN A 195 3.65 -12.78 1.44
N GLU A 196 3.04 -11.73 0.89
CA GLU A 196 1.59 -11.63 0.75
C GLU A 196 0.86 -11.75 2.11
N ILE A 197 1.42 -11.15 3.16
CA ILE A 197 0.76 -11.02 4.46
C ILE A 197 -0.37 -10.00 4.34
N SER A 198 -1.53 -10.30 4.93
CA SER A 198 -2.72 -9.43 4.83
C SER A 198 -2.47 -8.07 5.48
N ALA A 199 -2.77 -6.98 4.78
CA ALA A 199 -2.72 -5.64 5.35
C ALA A 199 -4.01 -5.22 6.08
N SER A 200 -5.04 -6.08 6.07
CA SER A 200 -6.34 -5.78 6.70
C SER A 200 -6.34 -5.98 8.22
N LYS A 201 -5.18 -5.86 8.88
CA LYS A 201 -5.01 -6.07 10.32
C LYS A 201 -4.07 -5.01 10.87
N LEU A 202 -4.22 -4.73 12.17
CA LEU A 202 -3.28 -3.95 12.94
C LEU A 202 -2.15 -4.87 13.41
N TYR A 203 -0.91 -4.43 13.30
CA TYR A 203 0.27 -5.23 13.65
C TYR A 203 1.21 -4.47 14.58
N LYS A 204 1.91 -5.21 15.43
CA LYS A 204 3.21 -4.79 15.98
C LYS A 204 4.34 -5.34 15.10
N ILE A 205 5.55 -4.80 15.25
CA ILE A 205 6.76 -5.30 14.59
C ILE A 205 6.95 -6.77 14.95
N GLN A 206 6.83 -7.12 16.24
CA GLN A 206 6.98 -8.49 16.71
C GLN A 206 6.00 -9.45 16.03
N ASP A 207 4.75 -9.05 15.85
CA ASP A 207 3.75 -9.86 15.14
C ASP A 207 4.21 -10.17 13.70
N LEU A 208 4.71 -9.15 12.98
CA LEU A 208 5.23 -9.35 11.64
C LEU A 208 6.51 -10.19 11.63
N VAL A 209 7.44 -9.97 12.56
CA VAL A 209 8.66 -10.77 12.71
C VAL A 209 8.31 -12.24 12.90
N GLU A 210 7.39 -12.57 13.81
CA GLU A 210 6.95 -13.95 14.05
C GLU A 210 6.32 -14.59 12.81
N ILE A 211 5.46 -13.85 12.10
CA ILE A 211 4.84 -14.36 10.86
C ILE A 211 5.93 -14.59 9.80
N LEU A 212 6.85 -13.63 9.63
CA LEU A 212 7.96 -13.73 8.68
C LEU A 212 8.90 -14.90 9.01
N GLN A 213 9.13 -15.22 10.29
CA GLN A 213 9.88 -16.41 10.71
C GLN A 213 9.16 -17.71 10.35
N LYS A 214 7.84 -17.79 10.63
CA LYS A 214 7.01 -18.99 10.38
C LYS A 214 6.76 -19.22 8.88
N SER A 215 6.67 -18.16 8.09
CA SER A 215 6.38 -18.18 6.64
C SER A 215 7.42 -18.89 5.77
N GLY A 216 8.63 -19.16 6.28
CA GLY A 216 9.66 -19.92 5.57
C GLY A 216 9.23 -21.33 5.15
N GLN A 217 8.11 -21.83 5.70
CA GLN A 217 7.60 -23.19 5.48
C GLN A 217 6.24 -23.26 4.76
N VAL A 218 5.50 -22.14 4.63
CA VAL A 218 4.12 -22.16 4.08
C VAL A 218 3.93 -21.01 3.10
N LYS A 219 3.70 -21.32 1.82
CA LYS A 219 3.26 -20.32 0.83
C LYS A 219 1.83 -19.89 1.19
N THR A 220 1.66 -18.67 1.68
CA THR A 220 0.35 -18.07 1.91
C THR A 220 -0.44 -18.03 0.59
N ASN A 221 -1.67 -18.55 0.59
CA ASN A 221 -2.52 -18.46 -0.59
C ASN A 221 -3.13 -17.06 -0.68
N LEU A 222 -2.81 -16.30 -1.72
CA LEU A 222 -3.30 -14.94 -1.90
C LEU A 222 -4.84 -14.84 -1.82
N ALA A 223 -5.56 -15.85 -2.32
CA ALA A 223 -7.01 -15.89 -2.23
C ALA A 223 -7.51 -15.91 -0.77
N GLU A 224 -6.79 -16.61 0.12
CA GLU A 224 -7.07 -16.61 1.56
C GLU A 224 -6.69 -15.26 2.19
N THR A 225 -5.58 -14.65 1.75
CA THR A 225 -5.10 -13.37 2.26
C THR A 225 -6.01 -12.21 1.88
N ILE A 226 -6.45 -12.11 0.63
CA ILE A 226 -7.12 -10.89 0.12
C ILE A 226 -8.51 -11.12 -0.47
N GLY A 227 -8.98 -12.37 -0.57
CA GLY A 227 -10.26 -12.74 -1.20
C GLY A 227 -10.11 -13.00 -2.70
N MET A 228 -11.22 -12.94 -3.44
CA MET A 228 -11.20 -13.14 -4.90
C MET A 228 -10.26 -12.13 -5.57
N ILE A 229 -9.46 -12.59 -6.54
CA ILE A 229 -8.53 -11.76 -7.30
C ILE A 229 -9.06 -11.51 -8.72
N SER A 230 -8.93 -10.28 -9.20
CA SER A 230 -9.26 -9.97 -10.59
C SER A 230 -8.19 -10.49 -11.56
N VAL A 231 -8.53 -10.60 -12.84
CA VAL A 231 -7.59 -11.01 -13.90
C VAL A 231 -6.39 -10.07 -13.98
N GLN A 232 -6.61 -8.77 -13.79
CA GLN A 232 -5.52 -7.77 -13.83
C GLN A 232 -4.55 -7.94 -12.65
N GLU A 233 -5.09 -8.20 -11.46
CA GLU A 233 -4.27 -8.51 -10.28
C GLU A 233 -3.54 -9.84 -10.43
N TRP A 234 -4.19 -10.84 -11.02
CA TRP A 234 -3.58 -12.13 -11.34
C TRP A 234 -2.43 -11.97 -12.35
N LEU A 235 -2.61 -11.17 -13.42
CA LEU A 235 -1.55 -10.88 -14.40
C LEU A 235 -0.36 -10.16 -13.76
N LYS A 236 -0.65 -9.16 -12.91
CA LYS A 236 0.39 -8.46 -12.16
C LYS A 236 1.16 -9.42 -11.25
N LYS A 237 0.46 -10.29 -10.53
CA LYS A 237 1.07 -11.33 -9.71
C LYS A 237 1.89 -12.31 -10.55
N TYR A 238 1.35 -12.79 -11.66
CA TYR A 238 2.07 -13.67 -12.59
C TYR A 238 3.38 -13.03 -13.05
N TYR A 239 3.35 -11.74 -13.40
CA TYR A 239 4.57 -11.01 -13.72
C TYR A 239 5.53 -10.94 -12.52
N GLU A 240 5.05 -10.58 -11.33
CA GLU A 240 5.89 -10.53 -10.11
C GLU A 240 6.49 -11.89 -9.74
N ASP A 241 5.76 -12.99 -9.96
CA ASP A 241 6.15 -14.35 -9.58
C ASP A 241 7.04 -15.04 -10.62
N TYR A 242 6.91 -14.73 -11.91
CA TYR A 242 7.60 -15.50 -12.96
C TYR A 242 8.58 -14.66 -13.80
N PHE A 243 8.43 -13.34 -13.87
CA PHE A 243 9.34 -12.52 -14.65
C PHE A 243 10.67 -12.34 -13.91
N LEU A 244 11.78 -12.75 -14.53
CA LEU A 244 13.10 -12.75 -13.91
C LEU A 244 13.58 -11.37 -13.42
N LEU A 245 13.15 -10.29 -14.10
CA LEU A 245 13.52 -8.92 -13.69
C LEU A 245 12.50 -8.29 -12.73
N SER A 246 11.53 -9.05 -12.20
CA SER A 246 10.68 -8.57 -11.12
C SER A 246 11.50 -8.39 -9.83
N ASP A 247 11.11 -7.43 -8.99
CA ASP A 247 11.81 -7.19 -7.71
C ASP A 247 11.83 -8.46 -6.82
N LYS A 248 10.75 -9.27 -6.87
CA LYS A 248 10.60 -10.51 -6.10
C LYS A 248 11.55 -11.61 -6.61
N GLN A 249 11.64 -11.80 -7.93
CA GLN A 249 12.52 -12.80 -8.53
C GLN A 249 13.99 -12.39 -8.42
N GLN A 250 14.31 -11.11 -8.62
CA GLN A 250 15.66 -10.59 -8.39
C GLN A 250 16.11 -10.83 -6.94
N LEU A 251 15.24 -10.59 -5.97
CA LEU A 251 15.53 -10.86 -4.56
C LEU A 251 15.73 -12.36 -4.30
N SER A 252 14.88 -13.23 -4.86
CA SER A 252 15.02 -14.69 -4.72
C SER A 252 16.31 -15.22 -5.34
N LEU A 253 16.65 -14.80 -6.56
CA LEU A 253 17.87 -15.21 -7.25
C LEU A 253 19.10 -14.74 -6.48
N MET A 254 19.09 -13.49 -6.01
CA MET A 254 20.20 -12.93 -5.24
C MET A 254 20.39 -13.64 -3.90
N ASN A 255 19.29 -13.99 -3.22
CA ASN A 255 19.36 -14.79 -1.99
C ASN A 255 20.04 -16.13 -2.25
N ASN A 256 19.61 -16.86 -3.29
CA ASN A 256 20.22 -18.14 -3.66
C ASN A 256 21.70 -18.02 -4.06
N LEU A 257 22.09 -16.94 -4.73
CA LEU A 257 23.49 -16.68 -5.11
C LEU A 257 24.37 -16.38 -3.89
N LEU A 258 23.81 -15.71 -2.87
CA LEU A 258 24.52 -15.39 -1.64
C LEU A 258 24.63 -16.59 -0.69
N ASP A 259 23.69 -17.53 -0.75
CA ASP A 259 23.70 -18.75 0.08
C ASP A 259 24.62 -19.85 -0.48
N ALA A 260 25.14 -19.70 -1.70
CA ALA A 260 26.00 -20.71 -2.35
C ALA A 260 27.45 -20.74 -1.83
N ASP A 261 27.93 -19.67 -1.17
CA ASP A 261 29.32 -19.56 -0.72
C ASP A 261 29.45 -18.63 0.50
N GLU A 262 29.50 -19.21 1.70
CA GLU A 262 29.52 -18.46 2.96
C GLU A 262 30.80 -17.63 3.15
N GLN A 263 31.94 -18.06 2.60
CA GLN A 263 33.23 -17.39 2.81
C GLN A 263 33.34 -16.08 2.02
N GLU A 264 32.79 -16.05 0.80
CA GLU A 264 32.79 -14.84 -0.04
C GLU A 264 31.55 -13.95 0.18
N LYS A 265 30.54 -14.42 0.93
CA LYS A 265 29.27 -13.73 1.15
C LYS A 265 29.44 -12.28 1.62
N PRO A 266 30.31 -11.93 2.59
CA PRO A 266 30.47 -10.54 3.03
C PRO A 266 31.01 -9.61 1.94
N GLN A 267 31.97 -10.07 1.12
CA GLN A 267 32.55 -9.28 0.04
C GLN A 267 31.53 -9.05 -1.08
N ARG A 268 30.77 -10.09 -1.44
CA ARG A 268 29.68 -10.00 -2.42
C ARG A 268 28.57 -9.05 -1.94
N LEU A 269 28.18 -9.13 -0.67
CA LEU A 269 27.19 -8.23 -0.06
C LEU A 269 27.63 -6.76 -0.13
N ALA A 270 28.89 -6.46 0.21
CA ALA A 270 29.42 -5.11 0.15
C ALA A 270 29.41 -4.54 -1.29
N PHE A 271 29.80 -5.35 -2.28
CA PHE A 271 29.75 -4.97 -3.69
C PHE A 271 28.30 -4.74 -4.17
N LEU A 272 27.38 -5.64 -3.83
CA LEU A 272 25.98 -5.57 -4.25
C LEU A 272 25.22 -4.44 -3.57
N LEU A 273 25.58 -4.07 -2.34
CA LEU A 273 24.97 -2.95 -1.61
C LEU A 273 25.11 -1.64 -2.40
N ASP A 274 26.21 -1.45 -3.12
CA ASP A 274 26.38 -0.28 -3.99
C ASP A 274 25.46 -0.32 -5.23
N LYS A 275 25.19 -1.49 -5.80
CA LYS A 275 24.44 -1.62 -7.06
C LYS A 275 22.93 -1.73 -6.84
N VAL A 276 22.52 -2.59 -5.92
CA VAL A 276 21.14 -3.03 -5.65
C VAL A 276 20.83 -2.99 -4.14
N PRO A 277 20.94 -1.82 -3.49
CA PRO A 277 20.84 -1.71 -2.03
C PRO A 277 19.50 -2.18 -1.45
N ALA A 278 18.40 -1.97 -2.17
CA ALA A 278 17.07 -2.32 -1.69
C ALA A 278 16.91 -3.84 -1.52
N GLN A 279 17.40 -4.62 -2.48
CA GLN A 279 17.37 -6.08 -2.43
C GLN A 279 18.35 -6.59 -1.36
N VAL A 280 19.55 -6.02 -1.26
CA VAL A 280 20.57 -6.47 -0.28
C VAL A 280 20.07 -6.25 1.14
N LEU A 281 19.52 -5.07 1.44
CA LEU A 281 19.00 -4.78 2.77
C LEU A 281 17.78 -5.63 3.14
N GLN A 282 16.93 -6.00 2.17
CA GLN A 282 15.84 -6.94 2.43
C GLN A 282 16.35 -8.35 2.76
N ILE A 283 17.40 -8.83 2.07
CA ILE A 283 18.03 -10.13 2.39
C ILE A 283 18.63 -10.10 3.79
N LEU A 284 19.41 -9.07 4.11
CA LEU A 284 20.01 -8.91 5.45
C LEU A 284 18.94 -8.82 6.53
N MET A 285 17.83 -8.09 6.29
CA MET A 285 16.72 -8.00 7.24
C MET A 285 16.02 -9.35 7.41
N LYS A 286 15.86 -10.13 6.34
CA LYS A 286 15.29 -11.48 6.41
C LYS A 286 16.16 -12.40 7.27
N GLU A 287 17.48 -12.38 7.07
CA GLU A 287 18.42 -13.17 7.88
C GLU A 287 18.43 -12.74 9.35
N PHE A 288 18.44 -11.43 9.61
CA PHE A 288 18.30 -10.88 10.96
C PHE A 288 17.05 -11.40 11.67
N ILE A 289 15.90 -11.41 10.97
CA ILE A 289 14.64 -11.93 11.48
C ILE A 289 14.75 -13.45 11.75
N LEU A 290 15.38 -14.22 10.86
CA LEU A 290 15.50 -15.68 10.99
C LEU A 290 16.46 -16.13 12.10
N GLN A 291 17.51 -15.37 12.39
CA GLN A 291 18.44 -15.68 13.48
C GLN A 291 17.86 -15.39 14.87
N GLY A 292 16.68 -14.79 14.93
CA GLY A 292 16.02 -14.38 16.17
C GLY A 292 16.37 -12.94 16.51
N VAL A 293 15.35 -12.11 16.65
CA VAL A 293 15.52 -10.76 17.19
C VAL A 293 15.64 -10.93 18.71
N GLU A 294 16.86 -10.98 19.25
CA GLU A 294 17.07 -11.02 20.70
C GLU A 294 16.37 -9.80 21.34
N GLU A 295 15.54 -10.04 22.37
CA GLU A 295 14.77 -9.01 23.10
C GLU A 295 15.65 -8.02 23.87
#